data_AF-A0A346RTM4-F1
#
_entry.id   AF-A0A346RTM4-F1
#
_cell.length_a   1.000
_cell.length_b   1.000
_cell.length_c   1.000
_cell.angle_alpha   90.00
_cell.angle_beta   90.00
_cell.angle_gamma   90.00
#
_symmetry.space_group_name_H-M   'P 1'
#
loop_
_entity.id
_entity.type
_entity.pdbx_description
1 polymer ?
#
loop_
_entity_poly.entity_id
_entity_poly.type
_entity_poly.pdbx_seq_one_letter_code
_entity_poly.pdbx_strand_id
1 'polypeptide(L)'
;AGGDIFWFSTCFTERMLKDQSKALFGITYKKVIVNRFANIQAATRKSLFACLTDIYVRYTEDDPCLYSLATCPKTYLFPKCNKKVLSEMRSGIPMILKPSTGSMGNGIK
;
A
#
# COMPACT_ATOMS: atom_id res chain seq x y z
N ALA A 1 -18.77 -27.17 -10.68
CA ALA A 1 -19.24 -26.68 -9.36
C ALA A 1 -18.52 -25.37 -9.06
N GLY A 2 -19.21 -24.23 -9.21
CA GLY A 2 -18.67 -22.94 -8.81
C GLY A 2 -18.66 -22.87 -7.29
N GLY A 3 -17.49 -22.62 -6.69
CA GLY A 3 -17.43 -22.34 -5.26
C GLY A 3 -18.06 -20.98 -4.95
N ASP A 4 -18.50 -20.80 -3.70
CA ASP A 4 -19.04 -19.51 -3.25
C ASP A 4 -17.98 -18.40 -3.36
N ILE A 5 -18.40 -17.25 -3.89
CA ILE A 5 -17.58 -16.04 -4.00
C ILE A 5 -17.94 -15.11 -2.85
N PHE A 6 -16.95 -14.73 -2.05
CA PHE A 6 -17.14 -13.80 -0.94
C PHE A 6 -16.57 -12.43 -1.27
N TRP A 7 -17.42 -11.42 -1.09
CA TRP A 7 -17.11 -10.05 -1.42
C TRP A 7 -16.90 -9.23 -0.16
N PHE A 8 -15.68 -8.76 0.02
CA PHE A 8 -15.33 -7.95 1.17
C PHE A 8 -15.04 -6.50 0.78
N SER A 9 -15.49 -5.58 1.63
CA SER A 9 -15.29 -4.13 1.48
C SER A 9 -13.91 -3.67 1.98
N THR A 10 -13.30 -4.39 2.92
CA THR A 10 -12.01 -4.06 3.55
C THR A 10 -10.91 -5.00 3.10
N CYS A 11 -9.65 -4.57 3.23
CA CYS A 11 -8.48 -5.41 2.96
C CYS A 11 -8.11 -6.22 4.21
N PHE A 12 -7.68 -7.47 4.04
CA PHE A 12 -7.31 -8.38 5.13
C PHE A 12 -5.83 -8.70 5.15
N THR A 13 -5.30 -8.95 6.34
CA THR A 13 -4.11 -9.77 6.44
C THR A 13 -4.49 -11.23 6.20
N GLU A 14 -3.51 -12.08 5.91
CA GLU A 14 -3.76 -13.52 5.78
C GLU A 14 -4.40 -14.10 7.05
N ARG A 15 -3.98 -13.63 8.23
CA ARG A 15 -4.55 -14.03 9.52
C ARG A 15 -6.03 -13.65 9.60
N MET A 16 -6.37 -12.40 9.31
CA MET A 16 -7.78 -11.95 9.34
C MET A 16 -8.64 -12.73 8.34
N LEU A 17 -8.11 -13.04 7.16
CA LEU A 17 -8.81 -13.84 6.17
C LEU A 17 -9.07 -15.27 6.69
N LYS A 18 -8.09 -15.90 7.34
CA LYS A 18 -8.25 -17.22 7.98
C LYS A 18 -9.28 -17.18 9.09
N ASP A 19 -9.23 -16.17 9.96
CA ASP A 19 -10.15 -16.03 11.09
C ASP A 19 -11.58 -15.78 10.63
N GLN A 20 -11.78 -14.87 9.67
CA GLN A 20 -13.11 -14.61 9.10
C GLN A 20 -13.64 -15.80 8.31
N SER A 21 -12.79 -16.49 7.54
CA SER A 21 -13.20 -17.70 6.82
C SER A 21 -13.61 -18.79 7.80
N LYS A 22 -12.86 -19.01 8.89
CA LYS A 22 -13.21 -19.99 9.92
C LYS A 22 -14.53 -19.63 10.62
N ALA A 23 -14.75 -18.34 10.90
CA ALA A 23 -15.97 -17.87 11.55
C ALA A 23 -17.22 -18.00 10.65
N LEU A 24 -17.10 -17.65 9.37
CA LEU A 24 -18.21 -17.67 8.42
C LEU A 24 -18.52 -19.07 7.88
N PHE A 25 -17.50 -19.92 7.73
CA PHE A 25 -17.59 -21.18 6.98
C PHE A 25 -17.32 -22.42 7.83
N GLY A 26 -16.87 -22.26 9.07
CA GLY A 26 -16.35 -23.37 9.89
C GLY A 26 -15.01 -23.91 9.36
N ILE A 27 -14.60 -25.07 9.86
CA ILE A 27 -13.32 -25.72 9.50
C ILE A 27 -13.39 -26.37 8.09
N THR A 28 -14.58 -26.43 7.50
CA THR A 28 -14.95 -27.45 6.51
C THR A 28 -14.84 -27.01 5.04
N TYR A 29 -14.69 -25.72 4.75
CA TYR A 29 -14.61 -25.26 3.35
C TYR A 29 -13.21 -25.48 2.76
N LYS A 30 -13.11 -26.41 1.81
CA LYS A 30 -11.85 -26.76 1.14
C LYS A 30 -11.35 -25.70 0.15
N LYS A 31 -12.24 -24.89 -0.44
CA LYS A 31 -11.90 -23.84 -1.42
C LYS A 31 -12.90 -22.68 -1.32
N VAL A 32 -12.39 -21.48 -1.09
CA VAL A 32 -13.15 -20.23 -0.99
C VAL A 32 -12.58 -19.25 -2.01
N ILE A 33 -13.42 -18.58 -2.78
CA ILE A 33 -12.99 -17.51 -3.69
C ILE A 33 -13.30 -16.17 -3.02
N VAL A 34 -12.33 -15.27 -3.01
CA VAL A 34 -12.49 -13.93 -2.41
C VAL A 34 -12.05 -12.86 -3.39
N ASN A 35 -12.66 -11.68 -3.32
CA ASN A 35 -12.45 -10.58 -4.26
C ASN A 35 -11.15 -9.77 -4.06
N ARG A 36 -10.26 -10.17 -3.12
CA ARG A 36 -9.05 -9.42 -2.76
C ARG A 36 -7.91 -10.34 -2.34
N PHE A 37 -6.68 -9.95 -2.63
CA PHE A 37 -5.48 -10.62 -2.12
C PHE A 37 -5.20 -10.26 -0.66
N ALA A 38 -4.74 -11.26 0.11
CA ALA A 38 -4.25 -11.03 1.46
C ALA A 38 -2.99 -10.13 1.45
N ASN A 39 -2.83 -9.29 2.47
CA ASN A 39 -1.68 -8.40 2.67
C ASN A 39 -1.47 -7.32 1.59
N ILE A 40 -2.44 -7.11 0.69
CA ILE A 40 -2.37 -6.07 -0.36
C ILE A 40 -2.24 -4.64 0.19
N GLN A 41 -2.43 -4.45 1.50
CA GLN A 41 -2.16 -3.19 2.21
C GLN A 41 -0.72 -2.72 2.02
N ALA A 42 0.24 -3.63 1.81
CA ALA A 42 1.64 -3.28 1.53
C ALA A 42 1.76 -2.37 0.31
N ALA A 43 0.96 -2.63 -0.74
CA ALA A 43 0.94 -1.82 -1.96
C ALA A 43 -0.12 -0.70 -1.95
N THR A 44 -1.18 -0.83 -1.14
CA THR A 44 -2.33 0.10 -1.18
C THR A 44 -2.32 1.18 -0.08
N ARG A 45 -1.54 1.00 0.99
CA ARG A 45 -1.31 2.07 1.99
C ARG A 45 -0.12 2.92 1.57
N LYS A 46 -0.30 4.24 1.52
CA LYS A 46 0.72 5.18 1.00
C LYS A 46 2.05 5.05 1.73
N SER A 47 2.03 4.87 3.05
CA SER A 47 3.26 4.72 3.83
C SER A 47 4.02 3.43 3.54
N LEU A 48 3.31 2.33 3.32
CA LEU A 48 3.92 1.04 2.99
C LEU A 48 4.39 1.02 1.54
N PHE A 49 3.60 1.59 0.63
CA PHE A 49 3.97 1.75 -0.77
C PHE A 49 5.24 2.61 -0.90
N ALA A 50 5.35 3.71 -0.15
CA ALA A 50 6.55 4.54 -0.10
C ALA A 50 7.81 3.75 0.33
N CYS A 51 7.68 2.77 1.23
CA CYS A 51 8.79 1.89 1.58
C CYS A 51 9.15 0.95 0.42
N LEU A 52 8.15 0.35 -0.23
CA LEU A 52 8.38 -0.54 -1.37
C LEU A 52 9.07 0.19 -2.53
N THR A 53 8.65 1.43 -2.80
CA THR A 53 9.29 2.28 -3.80
C THR A 53 10.72 2.65 -3.46
N ASP A 54 11.02 2.95 -2.19
CA ASP A 54 12.39 3.26 -1.75
C ASP A 54 13.30 2.03 -1.85
N ILE A 55 12.78 0.83 -1.54
CA ILE A 55 13.50 -0.43 -1.77
C ILE A 55 13.73 -0.63 -3.27
N TYR A 56 12.69 -0.51 -4.09
CA TYR A 56 12.81 -0.72 -5.54
C TYR A 56 13.86 0.22 -6.16
N VAL A 57 13.77 1.53 -5.90
CA VAL A 57 14.74 2.54 -6.39
C VAL A 57 16.18 2.20 -6.02
N ARG A 58 16.43 1.60 -4.85
CA ARG A 58 17.79 1.24 -4.41
C ARG A 58 18.34 -0.03 -5.05
N TYR A 59 17.47 -0.91 -5.55
CA TYR A 59 17.87 -2.27 -5.97
C TYR A 59 17.59 -2.57 -7.45
N THR A 60 16.98 -1.66 -8.21
CA THR A 60 16.65 -1.87 -9.62
C THR A 60 17.16 -0.73 -10.52
N GLU A 61 18.38 -0.24 -10.28
CA GLU A 61 19.00 0.86 -11.04
C GLU A 61 19.01 0.64 -12.57
N ASP A 62 18.80 -0.60 -13.04
CA ASP A 62 18.95 -1.02 -14.44
C ASP A 62 17.66 -1.14 -15.28
N ASP A 63 16.46 -0.86 -14.75
CA ASP A 63 15.21 -0.85 -15.57
C ASP A 63 14.50 0.51 -15.56
N PRO A 64 14.97 1.48 -16.37
CA PRO A 64 14.36 2.80 -16.48
C PRO A 64 12.94 2.80 -17.07
N CYS A 65 12.48 1.68 -17.65
CA CYS A 65 11.15 1.57 -18.25
C CYS A 65 10.05 1.25 -17.22
N LEU A 66 10.39 0.63 -16.09
CA LEU A 66 9.43 0.27 -15.05
C LEU A 66 9.22 1.36 -13.99
N TYR A 67 10.23 2.22 -13.78
CA TYR A 67 10.18 3.17 -12.68
C TYR A 67 10.89 4.49 -13.01
N SER A 68 10.10 5.55 -13.20
CA SER A 68 10.62 6.91 -13.37
C SER A 68 10.03 7.84 -12.31
N LEU A 69 10.71 8.96 -12.07
CA LEU A 69 10.16 10.02 -11.20
C LEU A 69 8.82 10.58 -11.72
N ALA A 70 8.51 10.37 -13.01
CA ALA A 70 7.23 10.75 -13.59
C ALA A 70 6.10 9.78 -13.20
N THR A 71 6.39 8.49 -13.03
CA THR A 71 5.38 7.49 -12.62
C THR A 71 5.30 7.34 -11.11
N CYS A 72 6.41 7.54 -10.40
CA CYS A 72 6.45 7.49 -8.94
C CYS A 72 7.28 8.63 -8.34
N PRO A 73 6.63 9.68 -7.80
CA PRO A 73 7.32 10.83 -7.24
C PRO A 73 8.10 10.46 -5.97
N LYS A 74 9.21 11.17 -5.71
CA LYS A 74 9.96 11.06 -4.46
C LYS A 74 9.03 11.26 -3.28
N THR A 75 8.96 10.26 -2.42
CA THR A 75 8.06 10.23 -1.26
C THR A 75 8.86 10.10 0.02
N TYR A 76 8.52 10.89 1.02
CA TYR A 76 9.19 10.91 2.32
C TYR A 76 8.21 10.54 3.43
N LEU A 77 8.64 9.65 4.34
CA LEU A 77 7.82 9.28 5.50
C LEU A 77 8.08 10.25 6.65
N PHE A 78 7.07 11.03 7.02
CA PHE A 78 7.11 11.87 8.21
C PHE A 78 6.66 11.07 9.45
N PRO A 79 7.34 11.20 10.62
CA PRO A 79 8.46 12.09 10.92
C PRO A 79 9.86 11.50 10.60
N LYS A 80 9.96 10.24 10.15
CA LYS A 80 11.24 9.52 9.95
C LYS A 80 12.23 10.27 9.05
N CYS A 81 11.75 10.96 8.02
CA CYS A 81 12.54 11.64 7.01
C CYS A 81 12.55 13.17 7.16
N ASN A 82 12.27 13.71 8.35
CA ASN A 82 12.06 15.15 8.54
C ASN A 82 13.22 16.03 8.04
N LYS A 83 14.47 15.61 8.26
CA LYS A 83 15.66 16.34 7.75
C LYS A 83 15.67 16.47 6.22
N LYS A 84 15.29 15.40 5.51
CA LYS A 84 15.21 15.40 4.04
C LYS A 84 14.07 16.30 3.56
N VAL A 85 12.90 16.18 4.17
CA VAL A 85 11.73 17.05 3.88
C VAL A 85 12.11 18.53 4.04
N LEU A 86 12.72 18.91 5.17
CA LEU A 86 13.15 20.29 5.41
C LEU A 86 14.18 20.77 4.38
N SER A 87 15.09 19.89 3.94
CA SER A 87 16.06 20.23 2.89
C SER A 87 15.36 20.51 1.56
N GLU A 88 14.44 19.65 1.12
CA GLU A 88 13.71 19.81 -0.14
C GLU A 88 12.84 21.08 -0.13
N MET A 89 12.18 21.35 1.00
CA MET A 89 11.40 22.58 1.19
C MET A 89 12.27 23.84 1.08
N ARG A 90 13.49 23.82 1.64
CA ARG A 90 14.44 24.94 1.53
C ARG A 90 14.96 25.13 0.11
N SER A 91 15.04 24.05 -0.67
CA SER A 91 15.38 24.09 -2.10
C SER A 91 14.23 24.59 -3.00
N GLY A 92 13.08 24.95 -2.43
CA GLY A 92 11.94 25.46 -3.18
C GLY A 92 11.16 24.39 -3.96
N ILE A 93 11.38 23.10 -3.67
CA ILE A 93 10.64 22.02 -4.32
C ILE A 93 9.23 21.95 -3.73
N PRO A 94 8.17 22.04 -4.55
CA PRO A 94 6.80 21.92 -4.06
C PRO A 94 6.55 20.51 -3.52
N MET A 95 5.94 20.44 -2.34
CA MET A 95 5.63 19.18 -1.66
C MET A 95 4.15 19.11 -1.32
N ILE A 96 3.61 17.89 -1.30
CA ILE A 96 2.23 17.60 -0.90
C ILE A 96 2.25 16.69 0.32
N LEU A 97 1.57 17.09 1.39
CA LEU A 97 1.43 16.30 2.60
C LEU A 97 0.17 15.45 2.49
N LYS A 98 0.31 14.13 2.65
CA LYS A 98 -0.80 13.19 2.59
C LYS A 98 -0.85 12.33 3.86
N PRO A 99 -2.03 12.04 4.42
CA PRO A 99 -2.13 11.07 5.50
C PRO A 99 -1.76 9.67 4.99
N SER A 100 -1.05 8.91 5.82
CA SER A 100 -0.62 7.53 5.52
C SER A 100 -1.79 6.61 5.14
N THR A 101 -2.92 6.80 5.82
CA THR A 101 -4.20 6.13 5.58
C THR A 101 -5.26 7.19 5.33
N GLY A 102 -5.86 7.17 4.15
CA GLY A 102 -6.88 8.13 3.74
C GLY A 102 -7.22 7.98 2.27
N SER A 103 -8.43 8.37 1.91
CA SER A 103 -8.97 8.33 0.55
C SER A 103 -9.65 9.66 0.22
N MET A 104 -10.02 9.85 -1.05
CA MET A 104 -10.82 11.01 -1.50
C MET A 104 -10.18 12.39 -1.28
N GLY A 105 -8.86 12.46 -1.12
CA GLY A 105 -8.16 13.72 -0.89
C GLY A 105 -8.28 14.28 0.53
N ASN A 106 -8.95 13.57 1.44
CA ASN A 106 -9.16 14.04 2.81
C ASN A 106 -7.83 14.16 3.58
N GLY A 107 -7.62 15.32 4.19
CA GLY A 107 -6.44 15.61 5.01
C GLY A 107 -5.17 15.92 4.23
N ILE A 108 -5.26 16.09 2.90
CA ILE A 108 -4.14 16.55 2.08
C ILE A 108 -3.89 18.04 2.31
N LYS A 109 -2.61 18.43 2.39
CA LYS A 109 -2.16 19.81 2.45
C LYS A 109 -1.08 20.07 1.40
#